data_AF-A0AAE1WIF7-F1
#
_entry.id   AF-A0AAE1WIF7-F1
#
_cell.length_a   1.000
_cell.length_b   1.000
_cell.length_c   1.000
_cell.angle_alpha   90.00
_cell.angle_beta   90.00
_cell.angle_gamma   90.00
#
_symmetry.space_group_name_H-M   'P 1'
#
loop_
_entity.id
_entity.type
_entity.pdbx_description
1 polymer ?
#
loop_
_entity_poly.entity_id
_entity_poly.type
_entity_poly.pdbx_seq_one_letter_code
_entity_poly.pdbx_strand_id
1 'polypeptide(L)'
;MDDMAEVVFSRHILPERVWKLQRWLRIGKEKKTAEVCNILNQTVADYVSKNQELTAKKQENGDDFDVLKFYLAEATAKGSRKHTETGFLAANVTINLNFPPRKHFLPNAEELSKLVYLHCALCESLRLFPTTPVIIREPIQEDVLPSGHKVDQTTKVILCSYAMGRMPEIWGEDCKEFRPERWILQGKGGIKHVGTNSFPGFGSGPWACPGKELAFTRMKAVAATILHNFNVEVLEEQTVCPGVSAALTVKHGLKATVSSRWSI
;
A
#
# COMPACT_ATOMS: atom_id res chain seq x y z
N MET A 1 1.85 -11.88 -1.48
CA MET A 1 1.48 -10.86 -0.49
C MET A 1 0.23 -11.28 0.27
N ASP A 2 -0.78 -11.82 -0.40
CA ASP A 2 -2.05 -12.25 0.24
C ASP A 2 -1.86 -13.22 1.40
N ASP A 3 -1.00 -14.24 1.27
CA ASP A 3 -0.71 -15.18 2.36
C ASP A 3 -0.23 -14.50 3.65
N MET A 4 0.59 -13.44 3.53
CA MET A 4 1.12 -12.71 4.68
C MET A 4 0.06 -11.81 5.31
N ALA A 5 -0.77 -11.16 4.47
CA ALA A 5 -1.89 -10.37 4.95
C ALA A 5 -2.92 -11.23 5.69
N GLU A 6 -3.18 -12.45 5.22
CA GLU A 6 -4.03 -13.42 5.90
C GLU A 6 -3.41 -13.92 7.23
N VAL A 7 -2.10 -14.14 7.29
CA VAL A 7 -1.41 -14.51 8.54
C VAL A 7 -1.55 -13.38 9.55
N VAL A 8 -1.27 -12.14 9.16
CA VAL A 8 -1.42 -10.97 10.02
C VAL A 8 -2.86 -10.87 10.51
N PHE A 9 -3.85 -11.01 9.62
CA PHE A 9 -5.26 -11.04 10.00
C PHE A 9 -5.57 -12.14 11.02
N SER A 10 -5.05 -13.36 10.81
CA SER A 10 -5.28 -14.48 11.73
C SER A 10 -4.67 -14.26 13.11
N ARG A 11 -3.52 -13.59 13.22
CA ARG A 11 -2.89 -13.24 14.50
C ARG A 11 -3.70 -12.23 15.31
N HIS A 12 -4.51 -11.40 14.66
CA HIS A 12 -5.39 -10.45 15.34
C HIS A 12 -6.70 -11.09 15.83
N ILE A 13 -7.12 -12.20 15.21
CA ILE A 13 -8.35 -12.91 15.57
C ILE A 13 -8.07 -14.03 16.58
N LEU A 14 -6.97 -14.76 16.42
CA LEU A 14 -6.63 -15.88 17.28
C LEU A 14 -5.94 -15.40 18.56
N PRO A 15 -6.28 -15.98 19.74
CA PRO A 15 -5.56 -15.70 20.97
C PRO A 15 -4.06 -15.95 20.82
N GLU A 16 -3.24 -15.17 21.53
CA GLU A 16 -1.78 -15.27 21.40
C GLU A 16 -1.24 -16.67 21.59
N ARG A 17 -1.79 -17.40 22.56
CA ARG A 17 -1.39 -18.78 22.86
C ARG A 17 -1.55 -19.69 21.64
N VAL A 18 -2.60 -19.49 20.84
CA VAL A 18 -2.94 -20.34 19.69
C VAL A 18 -1.95 -20.13 18.55
N TRP A 19 -1.74 -18.88 18.12
CA TRP A 19 -0.81 -18.63 17.01
C TRP A 19 0.65 -18.84 17.44
N LYS A 20 1.01 -18.55 18.69
CA LYS A 20 2.35 -18.88 19.23
C LYS A 20 2.59 -20.39 19.25
N LEU A 21 1.58 -21.19 19.59
CA LEU A 21 1.67 -22.65 19.53
C LEU A 21 1.82 -23.16 18.09
N GLN A 22 1.05 -22.63 17.14
CA GLN A 22 1.18 -22.97 15.71
C GLN A 22 2.58 -22.63 15.18
N ARG A 23 3.13 -21.49 15.59
CA ARG A 23 4.51 -21.08 15.27
C ARG A 23 5.55 -22.02 15.89
N TRP A 24 5.37 -22.41 17.16
CA TRP A 24 6.26 -23.34 17.85
C TRP A 24 6.25 -24.73 17.21
N LEU A 25 5.06 -25.26 16.92
CA LEU A 25 4.89 -26.56 16.24
C LEU A 25 5.26 -26.53 14.76
N ARG A 26 5.50 -25.34 14.18
CA ARG A 26 5.71 -25.13 12.74
C ARG A 26 4.58 -25.74 11.90
N ILE A 27 3.34 -25.42 12.24
CA ILE A 27 2.16 -25.92 11.53
C ILE A 27 1.40 -24.76 10.87
N GLY A 28 0.81 -25.03 9.71
CA GLY A 28 -0.08 -24.10 9.02
C GLY A 28 0.61 -22.87 8.47
N LYS A 29 -0.10 -21.75 8.44
CA LYS A 29 0.37 -20.50 7.81
C LYS A 29 1.61 -19.92 8.50
N GLU A 30 1.77 -20.13 9.81
CA GLU A 30 2.93 -19.68 10.59
C GLU A 30 4.25 -20.33 10.13
N LYS A 31 4.24 -21.60 9.72
CA LYS A 31 5.43 -22.26 9.13
C LYS A 31 5.85 -21.55 7.84
N LYS A 32 4.89 -21.35 6.93
CA LYS A 32 5.10 -20.70 5.63
C LYS A 32 5.65 -19.28 5.82
N THR A 33 5.10 -18.53 6.79
CA THR A 33 5.61 -17.19 7.14
C THR A 33 7.04 -17.23 7.66
N ALA A 34 7.40 -18.19 8.51
CA ALA A 34 8.77 -18.31 9.01
C ALA A 34 9.78 -18.60 7.88
N GLU A 35 9.42 -19.48 6.94
CA GLU A 35 10.24 -19.78 5.75
C GLU A 35 10.40 -18.53 4.86
N VAL A 36 9.31 -17.81 4.59
CA VAL A 36 9.34 -16.56 3.82
C VAL A 36 10.18 -15.49 4.50
N CYS A 37 10.09 -15.34 5.83
CA CYS A 37 10.93 -14.40 6.56
C CYS A 37 12.41 -14.73 6.43
N ASN A 38 12.79 -16.02 6.47
CA ASN A 38 14.17 -16.43 6.28
C ASN A 38 14.68 -16.09 4.87
N ILE A 39 13.87 -16.39 3.85
CA ILE A 39 14.20 -16.05 2.46
C ILE A 39 14.35 -14.53 2.30
N LEU A 40 13.41 -13.75 2.84
CA LEU A 40 13.45 -12.29 2.75
C LEU A 40 14.70 -11.72 3.43
N ASN A 41 15.00 -12.18 4.65
CA ASN A 41 16.19 -11.75 5.38
C ASN A 41 17.47 -12.07 4.61
N GLN A 42 17.53 -13.26 4.00
CA GLN A 42 18.65 -13.67 3.16
C GLN A 42 18.77 -12.76 1.92
N THR A 43 17.70 -12.56 1.16
CA THR A 43 17.69 -11.70 -0.02
C THR A 43 18.06 -10.25 0.29
N VAL A 44 17.54 -9.69 1.38
CA VAL A 44 17.89 -8.32 1.82
C VAL A 44 19.37 -8.26 2.19
N ALA A 45 19.88 -9.20 2.98
CA ALA A 45 21.30 -9.25 3.32
C ALA A 45 22.21 -9.36 2.09
N ASP A 46 21.79 -10.16 1.10
CA ASP A 46 22.52 -10.32 -0.17
C ASP A 46 22.58 -9.01 -0.96
N TYR A 47 21.44 -8.32 -1.07
CA TYR A 47 21.35 -7.05 -1.79
C TYR A 47 22.18 -5.95 -1.13
N VAL A 48 22.06 -5.81 0.20
CA VAL A 48 22.84 -4.84 0.99
C VAL A 48 24.33 -5.05 0.78
N SER A 49 24.80 -6.30 0.83
CA SER A 49 26.19 -6.66 0.61
C SER A 49 26.66 -6.26 -0.79
N LYS A 50 25.86 -6.58 -1.82
CA LYS A 50 26.17 -6.24 -3.22
C LYS A 50 26.24 -4.73 -3.46
N ASN A 51 25.32 -3.97 -2.87
CA ASN A 51 25.31 -2.51 -2.98
C ASN A 51 26.50 -1.86 -2.28
N GLN A 52 26.93 -2.37 -1.13
CA GLN A 52 28.15 -1.91 -0.46
C GLN A 52 29.40 -2.17 -1.33
N GLU A 53 29.50 -3.35 -1.95
CA GLU A 53 30.60 -3.68 -2.88
C GLU A 53 30.61 -2.81 -4.14
N LEU A 54 29.44 -2.51 -4.72
CA LEU A 54 29.32 -1.62 -5.88
C LEU A 54 29.66 -0.17 -5.53
N THR A 55 29.29 0.28 -4.34
CA THR A 55 29.61 1.64 -3.85
C THR A 55 31.11 1.77 -3.56
N ALA A 56 31.78 0.71 -3.08
CA ALA A 56 33.23 0.69 -2.91
C ALA A 56 34.03 0.65 -4.24
N LYS A 57 33.40 0.24 -5.35
CA LYS A 57 34.03 0.11 -6.67
C LYS A 57 33.79 1.31 -7.61
N LYS A 58 32.81 2.18 -7.34
CA LYS A 58 32.52 3.37 -8.16
C LYS A 58 32.98 4.65 -7.45
N GLN A 59 34.13 5.19 -7.86
CA GLN A 59 34.33 6.64 -7.87
C GLN A 59 33.54 7.19 -9.08
N GLU A 60 32.56 8.05 -8.80
CA GLU A 60 31.81 8.91 -9.72
C GLU A 60 31.22 8.28 -11.00
N ASN A 61 29.90 8.07 -11.01
CA ASN A 61 29.06 8.57 -12.09
C ASN A 61 27.56 8.36 -11.79
N GLY A 62 26.80 9.46 -11.86
CA GLY A 62 25.34 9.49 -11.92
C GLY A 62 24.65 9.53 -10.56
N ASP A 63 23.97 10.64 -10.28
CA ASP A 63 23.13 10.90 -9.12
C ASP A 63 21.84 10.06 -9.15
N ASP A 64 21.97 8.73 -9.09
CA ASP A 64 20.85 7.81 -8.98
C ASP A 64 20.51 7.61 -7.50
N PHE A 65 19.42 8.24 -7.06
CA PHE A 65 18.94 8.18 -5.69
C PHE A 65 18.43 6.79 -5.35
N ASP A 66 19.28 6.00 -4.69
CA ASP A 66 18.93 4.68 -4.17
C ASP A 66 18.41 4.79 -2.73
N VAL A 67 17.10 4.58 -2.57
CA VAL A 67 16.40 4.57 -1.27
C VAL A 67 17.09 3.64 -0.26
N LEU A 68 17.65 2.52 -0.71
CA LEU A 68 18.33 1.58 0.18
C LEU A 68 19.69 2.14 0.63
N LYS A 69 20.44 2.86 -0.22
CA LYS A 69 21.67 3.54 0.22
C LYS A 69 21.39 4.59 1.29
N PHE A 70 20.31 5.35 1.14
CA PHE A 70 19.89 6.35 2.12
C PHE A 70 19.65 5.71 3.50
N TYR A 71 18.88 4.62 3.58
CA TYR A 71 18.61 3.92 4.84
C TYR A 71 19.81 3.10 5.36
N LEU A 72 20.68 2.60 4.49
CA LEU A 72 21.85 1.81 4.90
C LEU A 72 22.99 2.66 5.45
N ALA A 73 23.17 3.88 4.95
CA ALA A 73 24.14 4.84 5.49
C ALA A 73 23.89 5.14 6.98
N GLU A 74 22.64 4.98 7.42
CA GLU A 74 22.22 5.11 8.82
C GLU A 74 22.50 3.83 9.66
N ALA A 75 22.63 2.66 9.02
CA ALA A 75 22.67 1.36 9.68
C ALA A 75 24.06 0.69 9.76
N THR A 76 25.06 1.15 9.01
CA THR A 76 26.38 0.49 8.94
C THR A 76 27.30 0.82 10.12
N ALA A 77 27.01 0.24 11.28
CA ALA A 77 27.98 -0.06 12.32
C ALA A 77 27.97 -1.59 12.53
N LYS A 78 29.07 -2.26 12.13
CA LYS A 78 29.36 -3.72 12.25
C LYS A 78 28.90 -4.56 11.06
N GLY A 79 29.85 -5.30 10.46
CA GLY A 79 29.70 -5.91 9.13
C GLY A 79 30.10 -7.39 8.98
N SER A 80 30.30 -7.76 7.70
CA SER A 80 30.69 -9.07 7.10
C SER A 80 29.62 -10.19 7.13
N ARG A 81 29.46 -11.10 6.14
CA ARG A 81 30.25 -11.52 4.94
C ARG A 81 29.34 -12.36 3.98
N LYS A 82 29.56 -12.23 2.66
CA LYS A 82 29.48 -13.13 1.45
C LYS A 82 28.68 -14.47 1.55
N HIS A 83 27.91 -15.01 0.57
CA HIS A 83 27.88 -14.95 -0.91
C HIS A 83 26.63 -15.68 -1.50
N THR A 84 26.44 -15.56 -2.83
CA THR A 84 25.68 -16.36 -3.84
C THR A 84 24.28 -15.89 -4.27
N GLU A 85 24.15 -15.78 -5.60
CA GLU A 85 23.10 -15.09 -6.37
C GLU A 85 21.80 -15.90 -6.54
N THR A 86 20.66 -15.21 -6.64
CA THR A 86 19.76 -15.24 -7.82
C THR A 86 18.59 -14.27 -7.65
N GLY A 87 18.17 -13.67 -8.76
CA GLY A 87 17.22 -12.54 -8.81
C GLY A 87 15.76 -12.91 -8.53
N PHE A 88 15.01 -11.93 -8.04
CA PHE A 88 13.57 -12.05 -7.82
C PHE A 88 12.86 -10.71 -8.04
N LEU A 89 11.93 -10.67 -9.01
CA LEU A 89 10.51 -10.31 -8.85
C LEU A 89 9.90 -9.87 -10.19
N ALA A 90 9.27 -10.83 -10.86
CA ALA A 90 8.16 -10.57 -11.77
C ALA A 90 7.16 -11.72 -11.58
N ALA A 91 6.27 -11.58 -10.60
CA ALA A 91 5.17 -12.52 -10.45
C ALA A 91 3.93 -11.80 -9.92
N ASN A 92 2.86 -11.96 -10.69
CA ASN A 92 1.45 -11.75 -10.34
C ASN A 92 0.79 -10.45 -10.77
N VAL A 93 0.94 -10.10 -12.05
CA VAL A 93 -0.11 -9.44 -12.82
C VAL A 93 -0.15 -10.10 -14.20
N THR A 94 -1.08 -11.03 -14.43
CA THR A 94 -1.34 -11.56 -15.78
C THR A 94 -2.24 -10.56 -16.52
N ILE A 95 -1.66 -9.48 -17.05
CA ILE A 95 -2.32 -8.71 -18.11
C ILE A 95 -1.95 -9.43 -19.41
N ASN A 96 -2.95 -9.94 -20.13
CA ASN A 96 -2.77 -10.44 -21.48
C ASN A 96 -2.49 -9.25 -22.40
N LEU A 97 -1.22 -8.88 -22.55
CA LEU A 97 -0.77 -7.75 -23.37
C LEU A 97 -0.45 -8.21 -24.79
N ASN A 98 -1.45 -8.67 -25.55
CA ASN A 98 -1.32 -8.79 -27.01
C ASN A 98 -1.71 -7.45 -27.66
N PHE A 99 -0.86 -6.43 -27.49
CA PHE A 99 -1.07 -5.13 -28.11
C PHE A 99 0.03 -4.82 -29.14
N PRO A 100 -0.31 -4.20 -30.28
CA PRO A 100 0.68 -3.83 -31.29
C PRO A 100 1.66 -2.78 -30.74
N PRO A 101 2.91 -2.72 -31.26
CA PRO A 101 3.92 -1.80 -30.77
C PRO A 101 3.51 -0.35 -31.07
N ARG A 102 3.01 0.37 -30.07
CA ARG A 102 2.80 1.82 -30.12
C ARG A 102 3.83 2.51 -29.21
N LYS A 103 4.12 3.78 -29.47
CA LYS A 103 4.69 4.67 -28.45
C LYS A 103 3.64 4.82 -27.34
N HIS A 104 3.66 3.91 -26.37
CA HIS A 104 2.74 3.98 -25.23
C HIS A 104 3.05 5.26 -24.44
N PHE A 105 2.00 6.04 -24.14
CA PHE A 105 2.11 7.20 -23.26
C PHE A 105 2.55 6.74 -21.87
N LEU A 106 3.75 7.15 -21.48
CA LEU A 106 4.30 6.99 -20.14
C LEU A 106 4.49 8.40 -19.56
N PRO A 107 3.64 8.82 -18.61
CA PRO A 107 3.72 10.16 -18.07
C PRO A 107 5.01 10.35 -17.26
N ASN A 108 5.67 11.48 -17.46
CA ASN A 108 6.82 11.86 -16.63
C ASN A 108 6.37 12.49 -15.29
N ALA A 109 7.30 12.71 -14.37
CA ALA A 109 6.99 13.23 -13.03
C ALA A 109 6.28 14.60 -13.04
N GLU A 110 6.66 15.48 -13.98
CA GLU A 110 6.05 16.81 -14.10
C GLU A 110 4.59 16.70 -14.56
N GLU A 111 4.31 15.83 -15.52
CA GLU A 111 2.94 15.56 -15.99
C GLU A 111 2.09 14.94 -14.87
N LEU A 112 2.63 13.98 -14.11
CA LEU A 112 1.93 13.37 -12.97
C LEU A 112 1.56 14.38 -11.87
N SER A 113 2.37 15.42 -11.70
CA SER A 113 2.10 16.49 -10.74
C SER A 113 0.86 17.32 -11.13
N LYS A 114 0.61 17.48 -12.44
CA LYS A 114 -0.52 18.24 -13.00
C LYS A 114 -1.84 17.47 -12.98
N LEU A 115 -1.84 16.15 -12.75
CA LEU A 115 -3.04 15.32 -12.71
C LEU A 115 -3.83 15.46 -11.40
N VAL A 116 -4.37 16.66 -11.14
CA VAL A 116 -5.09 16.99 -9.90
C VAL A 116 -6.35 16.15 -9.75
N TYR A 117 -7.19 16.09 -10.79
CA TYR A 117 -8.45 15.33 -10.70
C TYR A 117 -8.19 13.84 -10.46
N LEU A 118 -7.17 13.26 -11.11
CA LEU A 118 -6.78 11.87 -10.87
C LEU A 118 -6.30 11.66 -9.42
N HIS A 119 -5.52 12.59 -8.87
CA HIS A 119 -5.15 12.53 -7.45
C HIS A 119 -6.38 12.53 -6.54
N CYS A 120 -7.34 13.43 -6.81
CA CYS A 120 -8.58 13.53 -6.06
C CYS A 120 -9.42 12.25 -6.15
N ALA A 121 -9.51 11.65 -7.34
CA ALA A 121 -10.19 10.37 -7.55
C ALA A 121 -9.52 9.21 -6.80
N LEU A 122 -8.18 9.20 -6.73
CA LEU A 122 -7.43 8.22 -5.94
C LEU A 122 -7.66 8.42 -4.44
N CYS A 123 -7.66 9.66 -3.94
CA CYS A 123 -7.99 9.96 -2.54
C CYS A 123 -9.42 9.51 -2.20
N GLU A 124 -10.39 9.79 -3.07
CA GLU A 124 -11.77 9.38 -2.89
C GLU A 124 -11.95 7.85 -2.93
N SER A 125 -11.22 7.19 -3.83
CA SER A 125 -11.18 5.72 -3.89
C SER A 125 -10.62 5.13 -2.59
N LEU A 126 -9.51 5.67 -2.07
CA LEU A 126 -8.93 5.22 -0.80
C LEU A 126 -9.79 5.56 0.42
N ARG A 127 -10.62 6.61 0.36
CA ARG A 127 -11.56 6.95 1.44
C ARG A 127 -12.66 5.90 1.54
N LEU A 128 -13.24 5.50 0.40
CA LEU A 128 -14.28 4.49 0.35
C LEU A 128 -13.70 3.07 0.50
N PHE A 129 -12.55 2.80 -0.08
CA PHE A 129 -11.93 1.48 -0.12
C PHE A 129 -10.47 1.57 0.33
N PRO A 130 -10.22 1.86 1.63
CA PRO A 130 -8.87 1.92 2.17
C PRO A 130 -8.21 0.55 2.10
N THR A 131 -6.94 0.50 1.67
CA THR A 131 -6.15 -0.74 1.63
C THR A 131 -6.09 -1.40 2.99
N THR A 132 -5.97 -0.63 4.08
CA THR A 132 -6.01 -1.13 5.46
C THR A 132 -7.28 -0.60 6.14
N PRO A 133 -8.37 -1.40 6.18
CA PRO A 133 -9.68 -0.93 6.65
C PRO A 133 -9.77 -0.75 8.17
N VAL A 134 -8.85 -1.36 8.91
CA VAL A 134 -8.81 -1.34 10.38
C VAL A 134 -7.38 -1.10 10.84
N ILE A 135 -7.19 -0.09 11.67
CA ILE A 135 -5.92 0.21 12.34
C ILE A 135 -6.12 -0.08 13.83
N ILE A 136 -5.27 -0.96 14.39
CA ILE A 136 -5.34 -1.37 15.79
C ILE A 136 -4.16 -0.76 16.53
N ARG A 137 -4.42 -0.20 17.71
CA ARG A 137 -3.42 0.34 18.63
C ARG A 137 -3.62 -0.27 20.02
N GLU A 138 -2.52 -0.51 20.71
CA GLU A 138 -2.49 -1.03 22.08
C GLU A 138 -1.73 -0.02 22.96
N PRO A 139 -2.33 0.45 24.06
CA PRO A 139 -1.64 1.33 25.00
C PRO A 139 -0.42 0.64 25.62
N ILE A 140 0.72 1.34 25.65
CA ILE A 140 1.93 0.85 26.34
C ILE A 140 1.79 1.03 27.86
N GLN A 141 1.03 2.03 28.29
CA GLN A 141 0.74 2.35 29.68
C GLN A 141 -0.71 2.86 29.78
N GLU A 142 -1.21 3.02 31.01
CA GLU A 142 -2.52 3.61 31.25
C GLU A 142 -2.59 5.05 30.68
N ASP A 143 -3.71 5.37 30.04
CA ASP A 143 -3.96 6.69 29.46
C ASP A 143 -5.45 7.02 29.43
N VAL A 144 -5.80 8.26 29.11
CA VAL A 144 -7.18 8.75 28.99
C VAL A 144 -7.40 9.34 27.60
N LEU A 145 -8.33 8.75 26.85
CA LEU A 145 -8.69 9.25 25.52
C LEU A 145 -9.35 10.64 25.61
N PRO A 146 -9.36 11.44 24.52
CA PRO A 146 -10.06 12.74 24.49
C PRO A 146 -11.55 12.67 24.85
N SER A 147 -12.17 11.50 24.74
CA SER A 147 -13.55 11.24 25.17
C SER A 147 -13.72 10.99 26.68
N GLY A 148 -12.63 10.97 27.46
CA GLY A 148 -12.61 10.68 28.90
C GLY A 148 -12.49 9.20 29.26
N HIS A 149 -12.47 8.29 28.27
CA HIS A 149 -12.35 6.85 28.53
C HIS A 149 -10.92 6.48 28.92
N LYS A 150 -10.76 5.73 30.01
CA LYS A 150 -9.48 5.17 30.45
C LYS A 150 -9.15 3.92 29.62
N VAL A 151 -7.89 3.80 29.23
CA VAL A 151 -7.37 2.64 28.48
C VAL A 151 -6.12 2.11 29.16
N ASP A 152 -5.89 0.80 29.06
CA ASP A 152 -4.75 0.11 29.64
C ASP A 152 -4.12 -0.88 28.64
N GLN A 153 -3.10 -1.63 29.07
CA GLN A 153 -2.40 -2.62 28.24
C GLN A 153 -3.28 -3.80 27.77
N THR A 154 -4.47 -3.98 28.37
CA THR A 154 -5.42 -5.01 27.95
C THR A 154 -6.41 -4.51 26.90
N THR A 155 -6.44 -3.19 26.69
CA THR A 155 -7.38 -2.51 25.79
C THR A 155 -6.82 -2.44 24.37
N LYS A 156 -7.62 -2.84 23.37
CA LYS A 156 -7.33 -2.61 21.95
C LYS A 156 -8.15 -1.43 21.44
N VAL A 157 -7.49 -0.37 21.00
CA VAL A 157 -8.12 0.79 20.37
C VAL A 157 -8.19 0.55 18.86
N ILE A 158 -9.40 0.48 18.32
CA ILE A 158 -9.64 0.15 16.91
C ILE A 158 -10.14 1.39 16.18
N LEU A 159 -9.36 1.85 15.20
CA LEU A 159 -9.73 2.89 14.25
C LEU A 159 -10.17 2.22 12.94
N CYS A 160 -11.48 2.21 12.68
CA CYS A 160 -12.03 1.64 11.47
C CYS A 160 -12.06 2.68 10.34
N SER A 161 -10.99 2.78 9.57
CA SER A 161 -10.87 3.74 8.45
C SER A 161 -11.99 3.55 7.41
N TYR A 162 -12.41 2.30 7.18
CA TYR A 162 -13.51 1.98 6.26
C TYR A 162 -14.85 2.59 6.70
N ALA A 163 -15.15 2.53 8.00
CA ALA A 163 -16.36 3.14 8.57
C ALA A 163 -16.24 4.66 8.63
N MET A 164 -15.09 5.18 9.09
CA MET A 164 -14.81 6.62 9.16
C MET A 164 -14.95 7.32 7.81
N GLY A 165 -14.54 6.65 6.73
CA GLY A 165 -14.76 7.14 5.38
C GLY A 165 -16.24 7.40 5.06
N ARG A 166 -17.19 6.72 5.71
CA ARG A 166 -18.64 6.78 5.45
C ARG A 166 -19.44 7.43 6.59
N MET A 167 -18.79 8.17 7.48
CA MET A 167 -19.45 8.88 8.58
C MET A 167 -19.97 10.24 8.10
N PRO A 168 -21.29 10.52 8.19
CA PRO A 168 -21.84 11.83 7.86
C PRO A 168 -21.23 12.97 8.66
N GLU A 169 -20.86 12.71 9.92
CA GLU A 169 -20.25 13.69 10.82
C GLU A 169 -18.87 14.17 10.33
N ILE A 170 -18.18 13.35 9.53
CA ILE A 170 -16.86 13.67 8.97
C ILE A 170 -16.97 14.17 7.53
N TRP A 171 -17.84 13.54 6.72
CA TRP A 171 -17.84 13.71 5.26
C TRP A 171 -19.11 14.33 4.68
N GLY A 172 -20.12 14.60 5.50
CA GLY A 172 -21.45 15.07 5.09
C GLY A 172 -22.40 13.95 4.67
N GLU A 173 -23.65 14.30 4.37
CA GLU A 173 -24.70 13.35 3.97
C GLU A 173 -24.32 12.52 2.74
N ASP A 174 -23.51 13.09 1.85
CA ASP A 174 -22.99 12.47 0.63
C ASP A 174 -21.75 11.57 0.89
N CYS A 175 -21.47 11.20 2.14
CA CYS A 175 -20.33 10.38 2.53
C CYS A 175 -20.25 9.02 1.84
N LYS A 176 -21.35 8.50 1.29
CA LYS A 176 -21.38 7.21 0.56
C LYS A 176 -21.13 7.37 -0.94
N GLU A 177 -21.17 8.59 -1.46
CA GLU A 177 -20.98 8.86 -2.88
C GLU A 177 -19.48 8.92 -3.23
N PHE A 178 -19.14 8.48 -4.44
CA PHE A 178 -17.81 8.70 -5.01
C PHE A 178 -17.78 10.08 -5.67
N ARG A 179 -17.24 11.08 -4.96
CA ARG A 179 -17.17 12.48 -5.43
C ARG A 179 -15.75 13.06 -5.29
N PRO A 180 -14.85 12.84 -6.28
CA PRO A 180 -13.48 13.38 -6.29
C PRO A 180 -13.41 14.89 -6.02
N GLU A 181 -14.42 15.65 -6.42
CA GLU A 181 -14.51 17.10 -6.29
C GLU A 181 -14.40 17.58 -4.84
N ARG A 182 -14.72 16.72 -3.84
CA ARG A 182 -14.57 17.07 -2.42
C ARG A 182 -13.11 17.34 -2.01
N TRP A 183 -12.16 16.82 -2.81
CA TRP A 183 -10.73 16.98 -2.61
C TRP A 183 -10.14 18.14 -3.41
N ILE A 184 -10.95 18.90 -4.14
CA ILE A 184 -10.49 20.05 -4.92
C ILE A 184 -10.64 21.33 -4.10
N LEU A 185 -9.59 22.13 -4.06
CA LEU A 185 -9.59 23.45 -3.44
C LEU A 185 -10.41 24.41 -4.30
N GLN A 186 -11.52 24.90 -3.75
CA GLN A 186 -12.43 25.83 -4.42
C GLN A 186 -11.66 27.07 -4.93
N GLY A 187 -11.90 27.42 -6.20
CA GLY A 187 -11.33 28.61 -6.86
C GLY A 187 -9.86 28.51 -7.32
N LYS A 188 -9.08 27.52 -6.85
CA LYS A 188 -7.64 27.39 -7.20
C LYS A 188 -7.28 26.12 -7.97
N GLY A 189 -8.22 25.16 -8.08
CA GLY A 189 -7.99 23.92 -8.83
C GLY A 189 -6.87 23.03 -8.28
N GLY A 190 -6.44 23.26 -7.03
CA GLY A 190 -5.42 22.48 -6.34
C GLY A 190 -6.01 21.37 -5.46
N ILE A 191 -5.16 20.56 -4.84
CA ILE A 191 -5.58 19.51 -3.91
C ILE A 191 -5.89 20.13 -2.54
N LYS A 192 -7.10 19.90 -2.03
CA LYS A 192 -7.53 20.29 -0.68
C LYS A 192 -6.78 19.43 0.35
N HIS A 193 -6.19 20.09 1.35
CA HIS A 193 -5.65 19.39 2.50
C HIS A 193 -6.80 18.85 3.38
N VAL A 194 -6.79 17.55 3.67
CA VAL A 194 -7.70 16.89 4.60
C VAL A 194 -6.88 16.33 5.75
N GLY A 195 -7.31 16.61 6.98
CA GLY A 195 -6.64 16.14 8.19
C GLY A 195 -6.61 14.62 8.28
N THR A 196 -5.53 14.08 8.84
CA THR A 196 -5.35 12.63 9.02
C THR A 196 -6.38 12.00 9.96
N ASN A 197 -7.02 12.81 10.82
CA ASN A 197 -8.15 12.39 11.66
C ASN A 197 -9.41 12.08 10.84
N SER A 198 -9.58 12.72 9.68
CA SER A 198 -10.72 12.50 8.77
C SER A 198 -10.38 11.45 7.71
N PHE A 199 -9.12 11.41 7.28
CA PHE A 199 -8.59 10.47 6.29
C PHE A 199 -7.31 9.77 6.80
N PRO A 200 -7.42 8.68 7.57
CA PRO A 200 -6.28 7.96 8.12
C PRO A 200 -5.65 6.94 7.13
N GLY A 201 -5.92 7.05 5.82
CA GLY A 201 -5.54 6.04 4.82
C GLY A 201 -4.04 5.75 4.73
N PHE A 202 -3.21 6.69 5.18
CA PHE A 202 -1.74 6.55 5.27
C PHE A 202 -1.23 6.72 6.71
N GLY A 203 -2.07 6.50 7.72
CA GLY A 203 -1.70 6.72 9.12
C GLY A 203 -1.54 8.21 9.47
N SER A 204 -0.98 8.47 10.65
CA SER A 204 -0.78 9.82 11.19
C SER A 204 0.42 9.84 12.15
N GLY A 205 0.99 11.03 12.36
CA GLY A 205 2.08 11.26 13.29
C GLY A 205 3.37 10.49 12.94
N PRO A 206 4.14 10.04 13.95
CA PRO A 206 5.38 9.28 13.73
C PRO A 206 5.21 7.97 12.94
N TRP A 207 3.99 7.45 12.88
CA TRP A 207 3.63 6.23 12.17
C TRP A 207 2.91 6.50 10.85
N ALA A 208 2.97 7.73 10.34
CA ALA A 208 2.52 8.04 9.00
C ALA A 208 3.33 7.22 7.97
N CYS A 209 2.65 6.77 6.92
CA CYS A 209 3.22 5.88 5.92
C CYS A 209 4.34 6.62 5.15
N PRO A 210 5.60 6.16 5.24
CA PRO A 210 6.70 6.77 4.49
C PRO A 210 6.54 6.60 2.98
N GLY A 211 5.78 5.59 2.54
CA GLY A 211 5.53 5.29 1.14
C GLY A 211 4.40 6.09 0.48
N LYS A 212 3.77 7.05 1.18
CA LYS A 212 2.58 7.77 0.67
C LYS A 212 2.82 8.43 -0.70
N GLU A 213 3.87 9.23 -0.82
CA GLU A 213 4.15 9.99 -2.06
C GLU A 213 4.56 9.07 -3.22
N LEU A 214 5.33 8.01 -2.91
CA LEU A 214 5.67 6.99 -3.89
C LEU A 214 4.43 6.22 -4.37
N ALA A 215 3.52 5.89 -3.45
CA ALA A 215 2.27 5.20 -3.78
C ALA A 215 1.40 6.06 -4.72
N PHE A 216 1.21 7.34 -4.42
CA PHE A 216 0.47 8.23 -5.31
C PHE A 216 1.12 8.39 -6.67
N THR A 217 2.45 8.54 -6.73
CA THR A 217 3.17 8.62 -8.00
C THR A 217 2.94 7.37 -8.84
N ARG A 218 3.08 6.17 -8.25
CA ARG A 218 2.86 4.91 -8.96
C ARG A 218 1.39 4.71 -9.38
N MET A 219 0.45 4.97 -8.49
CA MET A 219 -0.99 4.85 -8.80
C MET A 219 -1.38 5.80 -9.94
N LYS A 220 -0.90 7.05 -9.93
CA LYS A 220 -1.16 8.00 -11.00
C LYS A 220 -0.54 7.54 -12.32
N ALA A 221 0.71 7.06 -12.31
CA ALA A 221 1.37 6.57 -13.53
C ALA A 221 0.59 5.42 -14.16
N VAL A 222 0.25 4.40 -13.36
CA VAL A 222 -0.52 3.24 -13.84
C VAL A 222 -1.90 3.66 -14.33
N ALA A 223 -2.65 4.43 -13.53
CA ALA A 223 -3.99 4.85 -13.90
C ALA A 223 -4.00 5.75 -15.14
N ALA A 224 -3.08 6.72 -15.24
CA ALA A 224 -2.97 7.59 -16.39
C ALA A 224 -2.59 6.81 -17.66
N THR A 225 -1.66 5.86 -17.58
CA THR A 225 -1.31 5.01 -18.71
C THR A 225 -2.49 4.14 -19.14
N ILE A 226 -3.23 3.53 -18.20
CA ILE A 226 -4.42 2.72 -18.53
C ILE A 226 -5.50 3.59 -19.18
N LEU A 227 -5.86 4.70 -18.54
CA LEU A 227 -6.91 5.60 -19.01
C LEU A 227 -6.54 6.27 -20.33
N HIS A 228 -5.26 6.52 -20.60
CA HIS A 228 -4.84 7.11 -21.87
C HIS A 228 -4.92 6.10 -23.02
N ASN A 229 -4.52 4.85 -22.79
CA ASN A 229 -4.37 3.87 -23.88
C ASN A 229 -5.62 3.00 -24.09
N PHE A 230 -6.48 2.85 -23.07
CA PHE A 230 -7.56 1.86 -23.08
C PHE A 230 -8.91 2.42 -22.64
N ASN A 231 -9.97 1.81 -23.15
CA ASN A 231 -11.31 1.89 -22.59
C ASN A 231 -11.51 0.66 -21.70
N VAL A 232 -12.00 0.89 -20.48
CA VAL A 232 -12.21 -0.16 -19.48
C VAL A 232 -13.68 -0.15 -19.09
N GLU A 233 -14.36 -1.25 -19.38
CA GLU A 233 -15.78 -1.44 -19.07
C GLU A 233 -15.92 -2.60 -18.08
N VAL A 234 -16.40 -2.30 -16.86
CA VAL A 234 -16.60 -3.31 -15.81
C VAL A 234 -17.82 -4.14 -16.17
N LEU A 235 -17.71 -5.47 -16.07
CA LEU A 235 -18.85 -6.37 -16.31
C LEU A 235 -19.88 -6.19 -15.19
N GLU A 236 -21.15 -5.93 -15.53
CA GLU A 236 -22.20 -5.63 -14.55
C GLU A 236 -22.64 -6.87 -13.75
N GLU A 237 -22.64 -8.05 -14.36
CA GLU A 237 -23.09 -9.31 -13.74
C GLU A 237 -21.99 -9.98 -12.88
N GLN A 238 -21.33 -9.23 -12.00
CA GLN A 238 -20.36 -9.80 -11.06
C GLN A 238 -20.60 -9.35 -9.62
N THR A 239 -20.50 -10.30 -8.69
CA THR A 239 -20.53 -9.98 -7.26
C THR A 239 -19.16 -9.49 -6.81
N VAL A 240 -19.03 -8.18 -6.62
CA VAL A 240 -17.85 -7.55 -6.02
C VAL A 240 -18.01 -7.57 -4.50
N CYS A 241 -17.26 -8.44 -3.82
CA CYS A 241 -17.25 -8.51 -2.37
C CYS A 241 -15.81 -8.50 -1.80
N PRO A 242 -15.63 -7.94 -0.59
CA PRO A 242 -14.34 -7.97 0.09
C PRO A 242 -13.83 -9.40 0.33
N GLY A 243 -12.53 -9.62 0.11
CA GLY A 243 -11.82 -10.82 0.54
C GLY A 243 -11.54 -10.82 2.04
N VAL A 244 -11.30 -12.01 2.60
CA VAL A 244 -10.91 -12.17 4.01
C VAL A 244 -9.39 -11.95 4.12
N SER A 245 -8.97 -10.71 4.32
CA SER A 245 -7.55 -10.32 4.40
C SER A 245 -7.36 -9.10 5.31
N ALA A 246 -6.14 -8.92 5.83
CA ALA A 246 -5.76 -7.69 6.53
C ALA A 246 -5.80 -6.46 5.60
N ALA A 247 -5.64 -6.69 4.29
CA ALA A 247 -5.87 -5.68 3.27
C ALA A 247 -7.27 -5.83 2.66
N LEU A 248 -7.91 -4.72 2.31
CA LEU A 248 -9.19 -4.74 1.60
C LEU A 248 -8.95 -5.13 0.14
N THR A 249 -9.18 -6.40 -0.19
CA THR A 249 -9.07 -6.95 -1.54
C THR A 249 -10.44 -7.36 -2.09
N VAL A 250 -10.55 -7.54 -3.40
CA VAL A 250 -11.76 -8.08 -4.02
C VAL A 250 -11.62 -9.60 -4.14
N LYS A 251 -12.52 -10.35 -3.50
CA LYS A 251 -12.41 -11.81 -3.34
C LYS A 251 -12.26 -12.57 -4.66
N HIS A 252 -12.97 -12.15 -5.70
CA HIS A 252 -13.01 -12.82 -7.00
C HIS A 252 -12.36 -11.98 -8.12
N GLY A 253 -11.57 -10.97 -7.75
CA GLY A 253 -11.08 -9.94 -8.66
C GLY A 253 -12.19 -9.05 -9.22
N LEU A 254 -11.81 -8.10 -10.08
CA LEU A 254 -12.72 -7.23 -10.81
C LEU A 254 -12.57 -7.53 -12.29
N LYS A 255 -13.59 -8.14 -12.90
CA LYS A 255 -13.59 -8.46 -14.33
C LYS A 255 -13.99 -7.23 -15.14
N ALA A 256 -13.21 -6.92 -16.17
CA ALA A 256 -13.50 -5.81 -17.07
C ALA A 256 -13.09 -6.18 -18.50
N THR A 257 -13.85 -5.68 -19.46
CA THR A 257 -13.47 -5.67 -20.87
C THR A 257 -12.53 -4.50 -21.11
N VAL A 258 -11.41 -4.76 -21.79
CA VAL A 258 -10.41 -3.75 -22.12
C VAL A 258 -10.27 -3.68 -23.63
N SER A 259 -10.51 -2.51 -24.20
CA SER A 259 -10.33 -2.26 -25.63
C SER A 259 -9.37 -1.09 -25.86
N SER A 260 -8.67 -1.08 -27.01
CA SER A 260 -7.83 0.07 -27.37
C SER A 260 -8.71 1.32 -27.49
N ARG A 261 -8.35 2.39 -26.77
CA ARG A 261 -9.08 3.66 -26.87
C ARG A 261 -8.90 4.30 -28.23
N TRP A 262 -7.72 4.13 -28.79
CA TRP A 262 -7.34 4.70 -30.06
C TRP A 262 -7.56 3.65 -31.15
N SER A 263 -8.42 3.95 -32.11
CA SER A 263 -8.56 3.16 -33.33
C SER A 263 -7.22 3.13 -34.09
N ILE A 264 -6.97 2.06 -34.84
CA ILE A 264 -5.94 2.00 -35.88
C ILE A 264 -6.55 2.58 -37.15
#